data_AF-A0A8S9TEH8-F1
#
_entry.id   AF-A0A8S9TEH8-F1
#
_cell.length_a   1.000
_cell.length_b   1.000
_cell.length_c   1.000
_cell.angle_alpha   90.00
_cell.angle_beta   90.00
_cell.angle_gamma   90.00
#
_symmetry.space_group_name_H-M   'P 1'
#
loop_
_entity.id
_entity.type
_entity.pdbx_description
1 polymer ?
#
loop_
_entity_poly.entity_id
_entity_poly.type
_entity_poly.pdbx_seq_one_letter_code
_entity_poly.pdbx_strand_id
1 'polypeptide(L)'
;MWQLTDPTTRKAGLNFVSSGQSVVSVTQLWDGNVQLINAIEFVNWGELPLQFVVCEACGFVGCQDRGWVELKRCDSIAMIMPAFTIIEEAEDMKEKYLPPDYIKEKGVICIAQETYVEKLSTIAPFPEFWQLPQMTVWEALKIFQLEAPGRVLGDLWNPPDLCENTVIASDKGDCKEQTKQLISLVRNLLGNMGTAKLCKATERDRLISLYLDIPGFPEWKALTYDGSSYSLYLEPGYIIN
;
A
#
# COMPACT_ATOMS: atom_id res chain seq x y z
N MET A 1 1.48 -2.96 -6.39
CA MET A 1 2.21 -1.88 -5.70
C MET A 1 2.91 -1.04 -6.76
N TRP A 2 3.38 0.16 -6.42
CA TRP A 2 4.27 0.90 -7.31
C TRP A 2 5.59 1.21 -6.63
N GLN A 3 6.67 1.16 -7.41
CA GLN A 3 8.02 1.35 -6.90
C GLN A 3 8.43 2.81 -7.00
N LEU A 4 8.79 3.41 -5.87
CA LEU A 4 9.35 4.76 -5.83
C LEU A 4 10.86 4.69 -6.03
N THR A 5 11.36 5.30 -7.11
CA THR A 5 12.78 5.21 -7.51
C THR A 5 13.49 6.57 -7.54
N ASP A 6 12.76 7.64 -7.88
CA ASP A 6 13.33 8.98 -8.02
C ASP A 6 12.39 10.08 -7.48
N PRO A 7 12.22 10.15 -6.15
CA PRO A 7 11.44 11.21 -5.54
C PRO A 7 12.06 12.58 -5.81
N THR A 8 11.22 13.56 -6.14
CA THR A 8 11.63 14.95 -6.38
C THR A 8 10.92 15.90 -5.42
N THR A 9 11.45 17.12 -5.28
CA THR A 9 10.80 18.17 -4.49
C THR A 9 10.39 19.36 -5.33
N ARG A 10 9.31 20.03 -4.91
CA ARG A 10 8.85 21.30 -5.48
C ARG A 10 8.53 22.28 -4.37
N LYS A 11 8.84 23.55 -4.58
CA LYS A 11 8.38 24.62 -3.69
C LYS A 11 6.96 25.04 -4.08
N ALA A 12 6.12 25.23 -3.07
CA ALA A 12 4.77 25.76 -3.23
C ALA A 12 4.45 26.75 -2.12
N GLY A 13 3.38 27.53 -2.30
CA GLY A 13 2.80 28.37 -1.25
C GLY A 13 1.51 27.76 -0.74
N LEU A 14 1.34 27.63 0.58
CA LEU A 14 0.05 27.35 1.20
C LEU A 14 -0.50 28.62 1.83
N ASN A 15 -1.79 28.87 1.63
CA ASN A 15 -2.45 30.08 2.08
C ASN A 15 -3.30 29.82 3.33
N PHE A 16 -2.74 30.10 4.50
CA PHE A 16 -3.43 29.87 5.77
C PHE A 16 -4.22 31.08 6.29
N VAL A 17 -4.46 32.10 5.46
CA VAL A 17 -5.13 33.34 5.87
C VAL A 17 -6.53 33.09 6.45
N SER A 18 -7.25 32.09 5.97
CA SER A 18 -8.55 31.69 6.52
C SER A 18 -8.50 31.24 7.98
N SER A 19 -7.33 30.84 8.46
CA SER A 19 -7.08 30.49 9.88
C SER A 19 -6.38 31.60 10.67
N GLY A 20 -6.25 32.80 10.10
CA GLY A 20 -5.55 33.93 10.73
C GLY A 20 -4.01 33.88 10.64
N GLN A 21 -3.46 32.96 9.83
CA GLN A 21 -2.02 32.80 9.62
C GLN A 21 -1.55 33.44 8.31
N SER A 22 -0.25 33.44 8.04
CA SER A 22 0.33 33.96 6.79
C SER A 22 0.32 32.91 5.67
N VAL A 23 0.60 33.37 4.44
CA VAL A 23 1.03 32.47 3.37
C VAL A 23 2.42 31.94 3.72
N VAL A 24 2.61 30.63 3.63
CA VAL A 24 3.89 29.97 3.94
C VAL A 24 4.43 29.27 2.70
N SER A 25 5.76 29.29 2.52
CA SER A 25 6.41 28.49 1.49
C SER A 25 6.72 27.11 2.06
N VAL A 26 6.29 26.07 1.37
CA VAL A 26 6.44 24.66 1.77
C VAL A 26 7.19 23.87 0.71
N THR A 27 7.71 22.72 1.12
CA THR A 27 8.33 21.74 0.24
C THR A 27 7.37 20.58 0.04
N GLN A 28 7.06 20.29 -1.21
CA GLN A 28 6.23 19.16 -1.61
C GLN A 28 7.11 18.00 -2.06
N LEU A 29 6.72 16.77 -1.73
CA LEU A 29 7.34 15.54 -2.23
C LEU A 29 6.55 14.99 -3.41
N TRP A 30 7.24 14.61 -4.49
CA TRP A 30 6.64 14.15 -5.74
C TRP A 30 7.28 12.88 -6.28
N ASP A 31 6.48 12.05 -6.94
CA ASP A 31 6.91 10.93 -7.78
C ASP A 31 6.35 11.12 -9.20
N GLY A 32 7.18 11.63 -10.10
CA GLY A 32 6.76 12.11 -11.42
C GLY A 32 5.69 13.21 -11.30
N ASN A 33 4.44 12.85 -11.61
CA ASN A 33 3.27 13.74 -11.56
C ASN A 33 2.35 13.49 -10.35
N VAL A 34 2.72 12.60 -9.43
CA VAL A 34 1.97 12.35 -8.20
C VAL A 34 2.58 13.13 -7.07
N GLN A 35 1.78 13.98 -6.41
CA GLN A 35 2.18 14.59 -5.16
C GLN A 35 1.99 13.58 -4.03
N LEU A 36 3.10 13.17 -3.41
CA LEU A 36 3.08 12.25 -2.27
C LEU A 36 2.82 13.00 -0.97
N ILE A 37 3.47 14.15 -0.77
CA ILE A 37 3.34 14.99 0.43
C ILE A 37 3.13 16.43 0.00
N ASN A 38 2.07 17.08 0.49
CA ASN A 38 1.74 18.46 0.09
C ASN A 38 2.49 19.54 0.90
N ALA A 39 3.00 19.20 2.09
CA ALA A 39 3.89 20.06 2.87
C ALA A 39 4.74 19.23 3.87
N ILE A 40 5.99 18.93 3.51
CA ILE A 40 6.92 18.13 4.33
C ILE A 40 7.10 18.70 5.74
N GLU A 41 7.14 20.03 5.84
CA GLU A 41 7.37 20.75 7.09
C GLU A 41 6.24 20.59 8.11
N PHE A 42 5.05 20.18 7.69
CA PHE A 42 3.85 20.07 8.54
C PHE A 42 3.47 18.63 8.88
N VAL A 43 4.19 17.63 8.35
CA VAL A 43 3.99 16.24 8.74
C VAL A 43 4.52 16.02 10.15
N ASN A 44 3.75 15.35 11.02
CA ASN A 44 4.20 14.99 12.37
C ASN A 44 5.07 13.73 12.35
N TRP A 45 6.34 13.89 11.98
CA TRP A 45 7.29 12.77 11.81
C TRP A 45 7.60 11.96 13.07
N GLY A 46 7.23 12.46 14.26
CA GLY A 46 7.51 11.80 15.54
C GLY A 46 6.48 10.74 15.96
N GLU A 47 5.35 10.64 15.28
CA GLU A 47 4.23 9.79 15.69
C GLU A 47 3.63 9.08 14.47
N LEU A 48 3.58 7.75 14.50
CA LEU A 48 2.86 6.95 13.51
C LEU A 48 1.41 6.74 13.97
N PRO A 49 0.42 6.72 13.05
CA PRO A 49 0.54 6.93 11.60
C PRO A 49 0.78 8.40 11.22
N LEU A 50 1.27 8.63 10.00
CA LEU A 50 1.56 9.97 9.47
C LEU A 50 0.40 10.47 8.60
N GLN A 51 0.19 11.78 8.55
CA GLN A 51 -0.68 12.40 7.56
C GLN A 51 0.16 13.12 6.51
N PHE A 52 0.18 12.61 5.28
CA PHE A 52 0.96 13.15 4.16
C PHE A 52 0.27 14.30 3.42
N VAL A 53 -1.06 14.35 3.50
CA VAL A 53 -1.86 15.44 2.95
C VAL A 53 -2.46 16.23 4.09
N VAL A 54 -1.83 17.35 4.44
CA VAL A 54 -2.29 18.25 5.50
C VAL A 54 -3.27 19.29 4.98
N CYS A 55 -4.01 19.93 5.87
CA CYS A 55 -5.01 20.94 5.50
C CYS A 55 -4.36 22.17 4.88
N GLU A 56 -4.75 22.51 3.64
CA GLU A 56 -4.21 23.67 2.93
C GLU A 56 -4.66 25.02 3.52
N ALA A 57 -5.68 25.01 4.40
CA ALA A 57 -6.22 26.22 5.02
C ALA A 57 -5.58 26.56 6.38
N CYS A 58 -4.97 25.60 7.07
CA CYS A 58 -4.42 25.83 8.42
C CYS A 58 -3.11 25.07 8.73
N GLY A 59 -2.71 24.09 7.93
CA GLY A 59 -1.50 23.29 8.13
C GLY A 59 -1.56 22.31 9.31
N PHE A 60 -2.65 22.26 10.07
CA PHE A 60 -2.77 21.37 11.22
C PHE A 60 -3.02 19.92 10.80
N VAL A 61 -2.20 19.02 11.35
CA VAL A 61 -2.39 17.56 11.25
C VAL A 61 -3.73 17.17 11.88
N GLY A 62 -4.46 16.27 11.24
CA GLY A 62 -5.77 15.79 11.65
C GLY A 62 -6.94 16.74 11.37
N CYS A 63 -6.67 17.93 10.83
CA CYS A 63 -7.71 18.84 10.36
C CYS A 63 -8.27 18.43 8.99
N GLN A 64 -7.39 17.94 8.11
CA GLN A 64 -7.79 17.43 6.79
C GLN A 64 -8.35 16.02 6.95
N ASP A 65 -9.45 15.74 6.28
CA ASP A 65 -9.91 14.35 6.13
C ASP A 65 -8.99 13.62 5.15
N ARG A 66 -8.73 12.35 5.45
CA ARG A 66 -7.89 11.45 4.66
C ARG A 66 -6.41 11.85 4.68
N GLY A 67 -5.62 11.25 3.80
CA GLY A 67 -4.19 11.55 3.70
C GLY A 67 -3.31 10.78 4.67
N TRP A 68 -3.88 9.82 5.40
CA TRP A 68 -3.16 9.06 6.43
C TRP A 68 -2.47 7.84 5.85
N VAL A 69 -1.22 7.64 6.26
CA VAL A 69 -0.37 6.53 5.82
C VAL A 69 0.40 5.98 7.00
N GLU A 70 0.82 4.74 6.87
CA GLU A 70 1.78 4.12 7.77
C GLU A 70 3.07 3.77 7.02
N LEU A 71 4.18 3.90 7.73
CA LEU A 71 5.49 3.47 7.27
C LEU A 71 5.83 2.14 7.92
N LYS A 72 6.04 1.12 7.08
CA LYS A 72 6.49 -0.20 7.53
C LYS A 72 7.75 -0.59 6.80
N ARG A 73 8.46 -1.58 7.33
CA ARG A 73 9.50 -2.29 6.59
C ARG A 73 9.18 -3.78 6.51
N CYS A 74 9.56 -4.38 5.40
CA CYS A 74 9.59 -5.83 5.22
C CYS A 74 10.91 -6.16 4.56
N ASP A 75 11.76 -6.91 5.26
CA ASP A 75 13.14 -7.18 4.86
C ASP A 75 13.91 -5.89 4.48
N SER A 76 14.34 -5.76 3.22
CA SER A 76 15.08 -4.61 2.67
C SER A 76 14.19 -3.61 1.90
N ILE A 77 12.90 -3.57 2.22
CA ILE A 77 11.91 -2.72 1.56
C ILE A 77 11.17 -1.91 2.60
N ALA A 78 11.05 -0.60 2.36
CA ALA A 78 10.15 0.27 3.10
C ALA A 78 8.85 0.43 2.31
N MET A 79 7.75 0.56 3.03
CA MET A 79 6.40 0.62 2.48
C MET A 79 5.71 1.89 2.96
N ILE A 80 5.06 2.63 2.06
CA ILE A 80 4.10 3.68 2.40
C ILE A 80 2.73 3.14 2.03
N MET A 81 1.95 2.77 3.04
CA MET A 81 0.70 2.03 2.92
C MET A 81 -0.44 2.73 3.67
N PRO A 82 -1.72 2.37 3.41
CA PRO A 82 -2.80 2.81 4.28
C PRO A 82 -2.51 2.44 5.74
N ALA A 83 -2.88 3.31 6.67
CA ALA A 83 -2.82 3.02 8.08
C ALA A 83 -3.97 2.06 8.47
N PHE A 84 -3.87 0.79 8.07
CA PHE A 84 -4.98 -0.16 8.17
C PHE A 84 -5.53 -0.29 9.60
N THR A 85 -4.64 -0.34 10.59
CA THR A 85 -5.02 -0.49 12.01
C THR A 85 -5.87 0.66 12.50
N ILE A 86 -5.43 1.92 12.32
CA ILE A 86 -6.22 3.08 12.78
C ILE A 86 -7.55 3.19 12.04
N ILE A 87 -7.60 2.82 10.76
CA ILE A 87 -8.84 2.82 9.97
C ILE A 87 -9.79 1.75 10.52
N GLU A 88 -9.31 0.56 10.84
CA GLU A 88 -10.14 -0.51 11.41
C GLU A 88 -10.71 -0.12 12.78
N GLU A 89 -9.88 0.50 13.63
CA GLU A 89 -10.25 0.99 14.97
C GLU A 89 -11.18 2.20 14.96
N ALA A 90 -11.19 2.99 13.89
CA ALA A 90 -11.95 4.25 13.82
C ALA A 90 -13.47 4.07 13.69
N GLU A 91 -14.01 2.85 13.63
CA GLU A 91 -15.44 2.50 13.52
C GLU A 91 -16.25 3.46 12.62
N ASP A 92 -16.92 4.47 13.19
CA ASP A 92 -17.78 5.46 12.50
C ASP A 92 -17.02 6.60 11.81
N MET A 93 -15.72 6.74 12.05
CA MET A 93 -14.85 7.81 11.52
C MET A 93 -13.83 7.30 10.49
N LYS A 94 -14.04 6.11 9.91
CA LYS A 94 -13.16 5.52 8.89
C LYS A 94 -12.77 6.48 7.77
N GLU A 95 -13.75 7.24 7.27
CA GLU A 95 -13.57 8.21 6.19
C GLU A 95 -12.52 9.28 6.51
N LYS A 96 -12.35 9.64 7.80
CA LYS A 96 -11.34 10.61 8.24
C LYS A 96 -9.92 10.08 8.11
N TYR A 97 -9.72 8.77 8.26
CA TYR A 97 -8.39 8.14 8.30
C TYR A 97 -8.01 7.44 6.99
N LEU A 98 -8.80 7.60 5.92
CA LEU A 98 -8.47 6.98 4.64
C LEU A 98 -7.13 7.47 4.08
N PRO A 99 -6.47 6.65 3.25
CA PRO A 99 -5.23 7.05 2.60
C PRO A 99 -5.45 8.16 1.56
N PRO A 100 -4.36 8.83 1.13
CA PRO A 100 -4.36 9.68 -0.05
C PRO A 100 -4.94 8.96 -1.28
N ASP A 101 -5.61 9.69 -2.17
CA ASP A 101 -6.26 9.12 -3.37
C ASP A 101 -5.28 8.34 -4.26
N TYR A 102 -4.03 8.79 -4.34
CA TYR A 102 -3.03 8.13 -5.16
C TYR A 102 -2.77 6.67 -4.71
N ILE A 103 -2.95 6.33 -3.42
CA ILE A 103 -2.79 4.94 -2.93
C ILE A 103 -3.95 4.08 -3.40
N LYS A 104 -5.15 4.65 -3.40
CA LYS A 104 -6.34 3.97 -3.92
C LYS A 104 -6.24 3.72 -5.43
N GLU A 105 -5.62 4.65 -6.16
CA GLU A 105 -5.49 4.57 -7.62
C GLU A 105 -4.30 3.71 -8.08
N LYS A 106 -3.17 3.75 -7.37
CA LYS A 106 -1.91 3.14 -7.81
C LYS A 106 -1.40 2.00 -6.92
N GLY A 107 -2.00 1.78 -5.76
CA GLY A 107 -1.62 0.73 -4.80
C GLY A 107 -0.66 1.23 -3.71
N VAL A 108 0.04 0.32 -3.05
CA VAL A 108 1.02 0.70 -2.01
C VAL A 108 2.35 1.12 -2.63
N ILE A 109 3.08 2.05 -1.99
CA ILE A 109 4.43 2.42 -2.41
C ILE A 109 5.43 1.45 -1.81
N CYS A 110 6.26 0.84 -2.64
CA CYS A 110 7.44 0.09 -2.19
C CYS A 110 8.73 0.85 -2.54
N ILE A 111 9.65 0.90 -1.60
CA ILE A 111 10.92 1.64 -1.70
C ILE A 111 12.04 0.70 -1.32
N ALA A 112 13.02 0.52 -2.21
CA ALA A 112 14.23 -0.22 -1.86
C ALA A 112 14.98 0.51 -0.73
N GLN A 113 15.53 -0.25 0.21
CA GLN A 113 16.25 0.31 1.36
C GLN A 113 17.29 1.37 0.98
N GLU A 114 18.08 1.12 -0.07
CA GLU A 114 19.06 2.08 -0.60
C GLU A 114 18.41 3.41 -0.99
N THR A 115 17.33 3.35 -1.79
CA THR A 115 16.56 4.55 -2.17
C THR A 115 15.95 5.26 -0.97
N TYR A 116 15.48 4.52 0.03
CA TYR A 116 14.93 5.09 1.26
C TYR A 116 16.00 5.90 2.02
N VAL A 117 17.14 5.26 2.30
CA VAL A 117 18.21 5.82 3.12
C VAL A 117 18.93 6.96 2.38
N GLU A 118 19.23 6.80 1.10
CA GLU A 118 20.06 7.75 0.35
C GLU A 118 19.27 8.92 -0.23
N LYS A 119 17.99 8.71 -0.58
CA LYS A 119 17.15 9.75 -1.20
C LYS A 119 16.04 10.26 -0.29
N LEU A 120 15.16 9.39 0.23
CA LEU A 120 14.00 9.88 0.98
C LEU A 120 14.39 10.54 2.30
N SER A 121 15.27 9.91 3.07
CA SER A 121 15.75 10.45 4.35
C SER A 121 16.58 11.73 4.20
N THR A 122 17.04 12.08 3.00
CA THR A 122 17.73 13.36 2.73
C THR A 122 16.78 14.47 2.31
N ILE A 123 15.59 14.11 1.79
CA ILE A 123 14.55 15.04 1.37
C ILE A 123 13.66 15.49 2.53
N ALA A 124 13.30 14.55 3.41
CA ALA A 124 12.37 14.76 4.51
C ALA A 124 12.82 13.97 5.74
N PRO A 125 12.42 14.36 6.95
CA PRO A 125 12.82 13.70 8.19
C PRO A 125 12.03 12.40 8.44
N PHE A 126 12.04 11.51 7.44
CA PHE A 126 11.55 10.14 7.56
C PHE A 126 12.28 9.42 8.71
N PRO A 127 11.59 8.56 9.48
CA PRO A 127 12.25 7.72 10.49
C PRO A 127 13.35 6.87 9.86
N GLU A 128 14.36 6.52 10.65
CA GLU A 128 15.41 5.61 10.18
C GLU A 128 14.82 4.29 9.71
N PHE A 129 15.34 3.75 8.60
CA PHE A 129 14.82 2.52 7.99
C PHE A 129 14.65 1.38 9.01
N TRP A 130 15.64 1.17 9.88
CA TRP A 130 15.64 0.09 10.86
C TRP A 130 14.69 0.30 12.05
N GLN A 131 14.27 1.55 12.27
CA GLN A 131 13.29 1.92 13.29
C GLN A 131 11.85 1.77 12.79
N LEU A 132 11.65 1.57 11.48
CA LEU A 132 10.32 1.29 10.93
C LEU A 132 9.77 -0.02 11.51
N PRO A 133 8.50 -0.04 11.96
CA PRO A 133 7.84 -1.26 12.39
C PRO A 133 7.84 -2.33 11.29
N GLN A 134 7.91 -3.59 11.71
CA GLN A 134 7.76 -4.72 10.79
C GLN A 134 6.33 -4.79 10.26
N MET A 135 6.20 -5.05 8.97
CA MET A 135 4.91 -5.38 8.36
C MET A 135 4.42 -6.72 8.90
N THR A 136 3.14 -6.80 9.23
CA THR A 136 2.46 -8.03 9.66
C THR A 136 1.90 -8.80 8.47
N VAL A 137 1.65 -10.10 8.64
CA VAL A 137 1.00 -10.93 7.62
C VAL A 137 -0.40 -10.42 7.29
N TRP A 138 -1.14 -9.96 8.30
CA TRP A 138 -2.44 -9.32 8.10
C TRP A 138 -2.35 -8.06 7.21
N GLU A 139 -1.37 -7.19 7.46
CA GLU A 139 -1.12 -6.02 6.61
C GLU A 139 -0.76 -6.42 5.18
N ALA A 140 0.09 -7.43 4.98
CA ALA A 140 0.42 -7.94 3.65
C ALA A 140 -0.83 -8.47 2.91
N LEU A 141 -1.72 -9.15 3.62
CA LEU A 141 -3.00 -9.61 3.08
C LEU A 141 -3.92 -8.45 2.71
N LYS A 142 -3.95 -7.38 3.50
CA LYS A 142 -4.70 -6.16 3.19
C LYS A 142 -4.15 -5.44 1.96
N ILE A 143 -2.84 -5.45 1.75
CA ILE A 143 -2.22 -4.96 0.50
C ILE A 143 -2.68 -5.83 -0.67
N PHE A 144 -2.65 -7.15 -0.54
CA PHE A 144 -3.13 -8.07 -1.59
C PHE A 144 -4.62 -7.84 -1.92
N GLN A 145 -5.45 -7.60 -0.91
CA GLN A 145 -6.87 -7.25 -1.10
C GLN A 145 -7.05 -5.90 -1.80
N LEU A 146 -6.29 -4.87 -1.40
CA LEU A 146 -6.33 -3.54 -2.01
C LEU A 146 -5.98 -3.59 -3.50
N GLU A 147 -5.04 -4.45 -3.88
CA GLU A 147 -4.52 -4.56 -5.25
C GLU A 147 -5.30 -5.56 -6.11
N ALA A 148 -6.25 -6.29 -5.52
CA ALA A 148 -7.09 -7.22 -6.25
C ALA A 148 -7.99 -6.46 -7.24
N PRO A 149 -7.93 -6.79 -8.54
CA PRO A 149 -8.63 -6.02 -9.58
C PRO A 149 -10.14 -6.10 -9.39
N GLY A 150 -10.82 -4.98 -9.66
CA GLY A 150 -12.27 -4.86 -9.50
C GLY A 150 -12.80 -5.15 -8.08
N ARG A 151 -11.93 -5.14 -7.06
CA ARG A 151 -12.27 -5.58 -5.69
C ARG A 151 -12.82 -7.01 -5.66
N VAL A 152 -12.22 -7.89 -6.45
CA VAL A 152 -12.62 -9.30 -6.53
C VAL A 152 -12.51 -10.05 -5.18
N LEU A 153 -11.72 -9.51 -4.24
CA LEU A 153 -11.64 -9.97 -2.84
C LEU A 153 -12.54 -9.17 -1.88
N GLY A 154 -13.53 -8.45 -2.39
CA GLY A 154 -14.44 -7.62 -1.61
C GLY A 154 -13.85 -6.28 -1.17
N ASP A 155 -14.60 -5.56 -0.32
CA ASP A 155 -14.15 -4.28 0.23
C ASP A 155 -13.01 -4.46 1.24
N LEU A 156 -12.00 -3.60 1.14
CA LEU A 156 -10.78 -3.60 1.95
C LEU A 156 -11.01 -3.65 3.47
N TRP A 157 -12.15 -3.14 3.94
CA TRP A 157 -12.50 -3.05 5.36
C TRP A 157 -13.25 -4.27 5.88
N ASN A 158 -13.58 -5.22 4.99
CA ASN A 158 -14.15 -6.51 5.34
C ASN A 158 -13.09 -7.60 5.19
N PRO A 159 -13.27 -8.76 5.84
CA PRO A 159 -12.45 -9.93 5.56
C PRO A 159 -12.45 -10.24 4.05
N PRO A 160 -11.29 -10.53 3.44
CA PRO A 160 -11.22 -10.86 2.02
C PRO A 160 -12.02 -12.11 1.73
N ASP A 161 -12.88 -12.04 0.71
CA ASP A 161 -13.69 -13.15 0.24
C ASP A 161 -13.76 -13.15 -1.29
N LEU A 162 -13.52 -14.31 -1.90
CA LEU A 162 -13.49 -14.48 -3.34
C LEU A 162 -14.76 -15.20 -3.79
N CYS A 163 -15.57 -14.56 -4.63
CA CYS A 163 -16.64 -15.26 -5.32
C CYS A 163 -16.04 -16.16 -6.41
N GLU A 164 -16.12 -17.49 -6.23
CA GLU A 164 -15.55 -18.47 -7.17
C GLU A 164 -16.00 -18.27 -8.62
N ASN A 165 -17.25 -17.82 -8.81
CA ASN A 165 -17.81 -17.59 -10.14
C ASN A 165 -17.20 -16.39 -10.87
N THR A 166 -16.45 -15.52 -10.17
CA THR A 166 -15.75 -14.40 -10.80
C THR A 166 -14.51 -14.88 -11.56
N VAL A 167 -13.93 -16.03 -11.22
CA VAL A 167 -12.76 -16.59 -11.91
C VAL A 167 -13.23 -17.53 -13.02
N ILE A 168 -12.96 -17.17 -14.27
CA ILE A 168 -13.46 -17.90 -15.45
C ILE A 168 -12.40 -18.78 -16.12
N ALA A 169 -11.12 -18.45 -15.98
CA ALA A 169 -10.03 -19.26 -16.52
C ALA A 169 -8.72 -19.06 -15.74
N SER A 170 -7.75 -19.93 -16.00
CA SER A 170 -6.37 -19.82 -15.53
C SER A 170 -5.43 -20.06 -16.71
N ASP A 171 -4.32 -19.34 -16.78
CA ASP A 171 -3.31 -19.53 -17.82
C ASP A 171 -2.48 -20.82 -17.61
N LYS A 172 -2.45 -21.34 -16.38
CA LYS A 172 -1.78 -22.57 -15.97
C LYS A 172 -2.73 -23.51 -15.23
N GLY A 173 -2.66 -24.80 -15.56
CA GLY A 173 -3.34 -25.87 -14.82
C GLY A 173 -4.87 -25.78 -14.86
N ASP A 174 -5.52 -26.44 -13.89
CA ASP A 174 -6.98 -26.42 -13.76
C ASP A 174 -7.45 -25.16 -13.01
N CYS A 175 -8.36 -24.40 -13.61
CA CYS A 175 -8.86 -23.14 -13.07
C CYS A 175 -9.53 -23.29 -11.69
N LYS A 176 -10.30 -24.37 -11.48
CA LYS A 176 -10.99 -24.59 -10.20
C LYS A 176 -10.00 -24.90 -9.10
N GLU A 177 -8.98 -25.69 -9.40
CA GLU A 177 -7.91 -25.98 -8.46
C GLU A 177 -7.14 -24.71 -8.07
N GLN A 178 -6.73 -23.89 -9.03
CA GLN A 178 -6.02 -22.64 -8.74
C GLN A 178 -6.87 -21.66 -7.90
N THR A 179 -8.16 -21.56 -8.21
CA THR A 179 -9.10 -20.74 -7.43
C THR A 179 -9.21 -21.24 -5.99
N LYS A 180 -9.30 -22.55 -5.78
CA LYS A 180 -9.31 -23.15 -4.43
C LYS A 180 -8.01 -22.89 -3.67
N GLN A 181 -6.86 -22.99 -4.34
CA GLN A 181 -5.55 -22.70 -3.72
C GLN A 181 -5.46 -21.23 -3.29
N LEU A 182 -5.88 -20.29 -4.13
CA LEU A 182 -5.97 -18.87 -3.77
C LEU A 182 -6.84 -18.65 -2.53
N ILE A 183 -8.05 -19.21 -2.51
CA ILE A 183 -8.96 -19.09 -1.37
C ILE A 183 -8.35 -19.68 -0.10
N SER A 184 -7.72 -20.85 -0.22
CA SER A 184 -7.04 -21.53 0.89
C SER A 184 -5.93 -20.65 1.48
N LEU A 185 -5.06 -20.10 0.63
CA LEU A 185 -3.98 -19.20 1.04
C LEU A 185 -4.51 -17.95 1.75
N VAL A 186 -5.49 -17.27 1.14
CA VAL A 186 -6.13 -16.08 1.74
C VAL A 186 -6.69 -16.41 3.13
N ARG A 187 -7.39 -17.54 3.28
CA ARG A 187 -7.94 -17.99 4.57
C ARG A 187 -6.86 -18.35 5.58
N ASN A 188 -5.76 -18.98 5.15
CA ASN A 188 -4.67 -19.37 6.05
C ASN A 188 -3.90 -18.16 6.59
N LEU A 189 -3.81 -17.09 5.80
CA LEU A 189 -3.19 -15.83 6.22
C LEU A 189 -4.14 -14.98 7.07
N LEU A 190 -5.46 -15.22 6.99
CA LEU A 190 -6.46 -14.52 7.77
C LEU A 190 -6.29 -14.84 9.26
N GLY A 191 -5.96 -13.83 10.06
CA GLY A 191 -5.72 -13.96 11.51
C GLY A 191 -4.27 -14.26 11.90
N ASN A 192 -3.35 -14.33 10.94
CA ASN A 192 -1.92 -14.38 11.25
C ASN A 192 -1.40 -12.96 11.54
N MET A 193 -1.07 -12.71 12.81
CA MET A 193 -0.48 -11.44 13.29
C MET A 193 1.05 -11.46 13.34
N GLY A 194 1.68 -12.50 12.79
CA GLY A 194 3.12 -12.62 12.70
C GLY A 194 3.73 -11.61 11.72
N THR A 195 5.05 -11.55 11.68
CA THR A 195 5.79 -10.72 10.72
C THR A 195 5.70 -11.30 9.32
N ALA A 196 5.30 -10.47 8.36
CA ALA A 196 5.28 -10.82 6.94
C ALA A 196 6.70 -10.91 6.38
N LYS A 197 6.86 -11.79 5.39
CA LYS A 197 8.06 -11.85 4.54
C LYS A 197 7.66 -11.61 3.10
N LEU A 198 8.38 -10.69 2.46
CA LEU A 198 8.22 -10.40 1.04
C LEU A 198 9.49 -10.79 0.31
N CYS A 199 9.40 -11.80 -0.53
CA CYS A 199 10.51 -12.23 -1.36
C CYS A 199 10.30 -11.76 -2.80
N LYS A 200 11.36 -11.38 -3.50
CA LYS A 200 11.26 -11.18 -4.95
C LYS A 200 11.01 -12.52 -5.63
N ALA A 201 10.08 -12.55 -6.56
CA ALA A 201 9.89 -13.69 -7.45
C ALA A 201 11.18 -13.95 -8.24
N THR A 202 11.53 -15.23 -8.34
CA THR A 202 12.70 -15.74 -9.04
C THR A 202 12.29 -16.48 -10.31
N GLU A 203 13.24 -16.87 -11.14
CA GLU A 203 12.97 -17.69 -12.35
C GLU A 203 12.38 -19.07 -12.04
N ARG A 204 12.48 -19.54 -10.79
CA ARG A 204 11.88 -20.81 -10.35
C ARG A 204 10.39 -20.66 -10.07
N ASP A 205 9.94 -19.44 -9.77
CA ASP A 205 8.56 -19.15 -9.41
C ASP A 205 7.72 -19.03 -10.67
N ARG A 206 6.82 -20.00 -10.87
CA ARG A 206 5.88 -19.96 -11.98
C ARG A 206 4.72 -19.07 -11.62
N LEU A 207 4.65 -17.91 -12.25
CA LEU A 207 3.52 -17.00 -12.13
C LEU A 207 2.26 -17.61 -12.77
N ILE A 208 1.14 -17.49 -12.07
CA ILE A 208 -0.16 -17.98 -12.49
C ILE A 208 -1.12 -16.79 -12.57
N SER A 209 -1.66 -16.61 -13.76
CA SER A 209 -2.66 -15.60 -14.08
C SER A 209 -4.06 -16.21 -14.06
N LEU A 210 -4.94 -15.61 -13.25
CA LEU A 210 -6.36 -15.90 -13.22
C LEU A 210 -7.10 -14.89 -14.09
N TYR A 211 -8.05 -15.38 -14.88
CA TYR A 211 -8.91 -14.53 -15.70
C TYR A 211 -10.25 -14.29 -15.03
N LEU A 212 -10.66 -13.03 -14.96
CA LEU A 212 -11.81 -12.58 -14.19
C LEU A 212 -12.95 -12.10 -15.08
N ASP A 213 -14.18 -12.42 -14.70
CA ASP A 213 -15.41 -11.89 -15.31
C ASP A 213 -15.76 -10.52 -14.74
N ILE A 214 -14.87 -9.54 -14.95
CA ILE A 214 -15.05 -8.15 -14.54
C ILE A 214 -14.70 -7.19 -15.69
N PRO A 215 -15.34 -6.02 -15.78
CA PRO A 215 -14.98 -5.02 -16.79
C PRO A 215 -13.54 -4.49 -16.65
N GLY A 216 -12.87 -4.31 -17.78
CA GLY A 216 -11.61 -3.55 -17.89
C GLY A 216 -10.32 -4.34 -17.63
N PHE A 217 -10.25 -5.16 -16.58
CA PHE A 217 -9.04 -5.88 -16.18
C PHE A 217 -9.29 -7.39 -16.10
N PRO A 218 -9.16 -8.12 -17.22
CA PRO A 218 -9.52 -9.52 -17.25
C PRO A 218 -8.42 -10.43 -16.69
N GLU A 219 -7.19 -9.96 -16.50
CA GLU A 219 -6.06 -10.80 -16.04
C GLU A 219 -5.56 -10.34 -14.67
N TRP A 220 -5.48 -11.28 -13.73
CA TRP A 220 -4.94 -11.07 -12.39
C TRP A 220 -3.85 -12.10 -12.07
N LYS A 221 -2.62 -11.62 -11.95
CA LYS A 221 -1.50 -12.41 -11.43
C LYS A 221 -1.63 -12.52 -9.91
N ALA A 222 -2.27 -13.59 -9.45
CA ALA A 222 -2.62 -13.75 -8.05
C ALA A 222 -1.68 -14.71 -7.30
N LEU A 223 -1.08 -15.65 -8.04
CA LEU A 223 -0.39 -16.80 -7.46
C LEU A 223 0.98 -17.03 -8.10
N THR A 224 1.90 -17.57 -7.31
CA THR A 224 3.13 -18.21 -7.78
C THR A 224 3.20 -19.65 -7.32
N TYR A 225 3.89 -20.50 -8.08
CA TYR A 225 4.19 -21.88 -7.72
C TYR A 225 5.68 -22.19 -7.94
N ASP A 226 6.39 -22.59 -6.87
CA ASP A 226 7.84 -22.84 -6.89
C ASP A 226 8.23 -24.28 -7.27
N GLY A 227 7.23 -25.13 -7.57
CA GLY A 227 7.41 -26.57 -7.78
C GLY A 227 7.05 -27.43 -6.57
N SER A 228 6.77 -26.82 -5.43
CA SER A 228 6.41 -27.48 -4.17
C SER A 228 5.17 -26.86 -3.51
N SER A 229 5.05 -25.53 -3.50
CA SER A 229 4.03 -24.79 -2.77
C SER A 229 3.51 -23.59 -3.57
N TYR A 230 2.28 -23.18 -3.27
CA TYR A 230 1.68 -21.97 -3.80
C TYR A 230 1.88 -20.82 -2.83
N SER A 231 2.11 -19.62 -3.36
CA SER A 231 2.18 -18.38 -2.59
C SER A 231 1.41 -17.26 -3.29
N LEU A 232 1.03 -16.21 -2.55
CA LEU A 232 0.36 -15.05 -3.12
C LEU A 232 1.36 -14.12 -3.80
N TYR A 233 1.01 -13.62 -4.99
CA TYR A 233 1.83 -12.69 -5.77
C TYR A 233 1.35 -11.25 -5.62
N LEU A 234 2.30 -10.32 -5.50
CA LEU A 234 2.08 -8.88 -5.51
C LEU A 234 2.93 -8.22 -6.60
N GLU A 235 2.31 -7.46 -7.49
CA GLU A 235 3.04 -6.61 -8.45
C GLU A 235 3.89 -5.57 -7.70
N PRO A 236 5.13 -5.25 -8.13
CA PRO A 236 5.72 -5.58 -9.43
C PRO A 236 6.53 -6.89 -9.48
N GLY A 237 6.46 -7.78 -8.48
CA GLY A 237 7.32 -8.96 -8.46
C GLY A 237 7.63 -9.54 -7.08
N TYR A 238 6.71 -9.41 -6.13
CA TYR A 238 6.88 -9.87 -4.76
C TYR A 238 5.96 -11.05 -4.45
N ILE A 239 6.40 -11.90 -3.54
CA ILE A 239 5.67 -13.07 -3.07
C ILE A 239 5.50 -12.94 -1.56
N ILE A 240 4.27 -13.15 -1.07
CA ILE A 240 3.96 -13.24 0.36
C ILE A 240 4.22 -14.69 0.80
N ASN A 241 5.21 -14.88 1.68
CA ASN A 241 5.59 -16.19 2.24
C ASN A 241 5.24 -16.30 3.72
#